data_AF-X1PLJ1-F1
#
_entry.id   AF-X1PLJ1-F1
#
_cell.length_a   1.000
_cell.length_b   1.000
_cell.length_c   1.000
_cell.angle_alpha   90.00
_cell.angle_beta   90.00
_cell.angle_gamma   90.00
#
_symmetry.space_group_name_H-M   'P 1'
#
loop_
_entity.id
_entity.type
_entity.pdbx_description
1 polymer ?
#
loop_
_entity_poly.entity_id
_entity_poly.type
_entity_poly.pdbx_seq_one_letter_code
_entity_poly.pdbx_strand_id
1 'polypeptide(L)'
;MFPEELPKRLIKMFSFVGDTILDPFLGSGTTSLAAKNFHRNSIGYEITEYFLPIIKEKLGLRQRTIFQDEIFEVIKQENLNIDFKEEIKKLPYIFQDPIKFDKKIDPRKLRFGSKIDNSHSERETYYTVK
;
A
#
# COMPACT_ATOMS: atom_id res chain seq x y z
N MET A 1 7.92 2.23 4.75
CA MET A 1 6.87 2.21 5.80
C MET A 1 6.74 3.61 6.37
N PHE A 2 5.54 4.18 6.43
CA PHE A 2 5.31 5.52 6.97
C PHE A 2 5.11 5.49 8.50
N PRO A 3 5.33 6.60 9.22
CA PRO A 3 5.15 6.66 10.67
C PRO A 3 3.66 6.61 11.05
N GLU A 4 3.33 5.90 12.13
CA GLU A 4 1.95 5.75 12.63
C GLU A 4 1.27 7.09 12.98
N GLU A 5 2.05 8.13 13.29
CA GLU A 5 1.52 9.46 13.58
C GLU A 5 0.73 10.07 12.40
N LEU A 6 1.10 9.72 11.17
CA LEU A 6 0.44 10.23 9.97
C LEU A 6 -1.03 9.76 9.86
N PRO A 7 -1.34 8.45 9.81
CA PRO A 7 -2.74 8.01 9.79
C PRO A 7 -3.47 8.38 11.08
N LYS A 8 -2.79 8.43 12.24
CA LYS A 8 -3.42 8.83 13.49
C LYS A 8 -4.07 10.22 13.40
N ARG A 9 -3.37 11.19 12.83
CA ARG A 9 -3.89 12.56 12.66
C ARG A 9 -5.08 12.57 11.71
N LEU A 10 -4.96 11.92 10.55
CA LEU A 10 -6.03 11.88 9.54
C LEU A 10 -7.30 11.21 10.08
N ILE A 11 -7.17 10.06 10.73
CA ILE A 11 -8.31 9.34 11.32
C ILE A 11 -9.01 10.20 12.38
N LYS A 12 -8.25 10.85 13.27
CA LYS A 12 -8.85 11.75 14.28
C LYS A 12 -9.59 12.94 13.67
N MET A 13 -9.08 13.51 12.58
CA MET A 13 -9.64 14.70 11.96
C MET A 13 -10.88 14.41 11.12
N PHE A 14 -10.95 13.24 10.50
CA PHE A 14 -11.92 12.95 9.45
C PHE A 14 -12.85 11.76 9.75
N SER A 15 -12.80 11.19 10.95
CA SER A 15 -13.73 10.12 11.34
C SER A 15 -14.09 10.15 12.83
N PHE A 16 -15.26 9.58 13.12
CA PHE A 16 -15.75 9.36 14.47
C PHE A 16 -15.49 7.92 14.93
N VAL A 17 -15.70 7.67 16.22
CA VAL A 17 -15.64 6.31 16.79
C VAL A 17 -16.69 5.45 16.08
N GLY A 18 -16.32 4.23 15.68
CA GLY A 18 -17.18 3.30 14.95
C GLY A 18 -17.16 3.46 13.43
N ASP A 19 -16.64 4.58 12.89
CA ASP A 19 -16.50 4.76 11.45
C ASP A 19 -15.52 3.74 10.83
N THR A 20 -15.65 3.52 9.52
CA THR A 20 -14.81 2.60 8.76
C THR A 20 -13.79 3.35 7.92
N ILE A 21 -12.51 3.03 8.12
CA ILE A 21 -11.39 3.58 7.35
C ILE A 21 -11.03 2.64 6.21
N LEU A 22 -10.97 3.14 4.97
CA LEU A 22 -10.51 2.40 3.80
C LEU A 22 -9.07 2.79 3.46
N ASP A 23 -8.19 1.80 3.36
CA ASP A 23 -6.81 1.96 2.85
C ASP A 23 -6.55 1.04 1.65
N PRO A 24 -6.57 1.55 0.40
CA PRO A 24 -6.33 0.73 -0.78
C PRO A 24 -4.85 0.29 -0.94
N PHE A 25 -3.94 0.80 -0.11
CA PHE A 25 -2.51 0.51 -0.17
C PHE A 25 -1.98 0.20 1.24
N LEU A 26 -2.58 -0.81 1.87
CA LEU A 26 -2.45 -1.10 3.29
C LEU A 26 -0.99 -1.34 3.73
N GLY A 27 -0.16 -1.92 2.86
CA GLY A 27 1.25 -2.19 3.13
C GLY A 27 1.40 -3.05 4.38
N SER A 28 2.14 -2.55 5.37
CA SER A 28 2.34 -3.26 6.64
C SER A 28 1.18 -3.15 7.64
N GLY A 29 0.05 -2.55 7.28
CA GLY A 29 -1.13 -2.46 8.15
C GLY A 29 -1.09 -1.33 9.19
N THR A 30 -0.26 -0.31 8.96
CA THR A 30 -0.11 0.80 9.93
C THR A 30 -1.39 1.64 10.05
N THR A 31 -2.16 1.79 8.96
CA THR A 31 -3.46 2.46 8.99
C THR A 31 -4.49 1.69 9.81
N SER A 32 -4.60 0.36 9.62
CA SER A 32 -5.50 -0.48 10.41
C SER A 32 -5.16 -0.48 11.90
N LEU A 33 -3.86 -0.49 12.25
CA LEU A 33 -3.43 -0.36 13.65
C LEU A 33 -3.88 0.99 14.26
N ALA A 34 -3.68 2.09 13.54
CA ALA A 34 -4.10 3.40 14.00
C ALA A 34 -5.63 3.51 14.14
N ALA A 35 -6.39 2.93 13.20
CA ALA A 35 -7.86 2.87 13.26
C ALA A 35 -8.34 2.08 14.48
N LYS A 36 -7.77 0.88 14.69
CA LYS A 36 -8.02 0.04 15.87
C LYS A 36 -7.77 0.79 17.17
N ASN A 37 -6.62 1.45 17.30
CA ASN A 37 -6.24 2.21 18.49
C ASN A 37 -7.20 3.37 18.80
N PHE A 38 -7.96 3.83 17.82
CA PHE A 38 -9.00 4.84 17.99
C PHE A 38 -10.42 4.26 17.95
N HIS A 39 -10.62 2.95 18.05
CA HIS A 39 -11.95 2.34 18.03
C HIS A 39 -12.72 2.65 16.72
N ARG A 40 -12.02 2.61 15.59
CA ARG A 40 -12.59 2.66 14.23
C ARG A 40 -12.44 1.29 13.58
N ASN A 41 -13.38 0.96 12.70
CA ASN A 41 -13.26 -0.18 11.81
C ASN A 41 -12.24 0.13 10.70
N SER A 42 -11.66 -0.89 10.07
CA SER A 42 -10.77 -0.69 8.92
C SER A 42 -10.91 -1.78 7.88
N ILE A 43 -10.85 -1.37 6.61
CA ILE A 43 -10.76 -2.25 5.44
C ILE A 43 -9.50 -1.84 4.70
N GLY A 44 -8.69 -2.80 4.28
CA GLY A 44 -7.50 -2.49 3.50
C GLY A 44 -7.19 -3.51 2.43
N TYR A 45 -6.67 -3.03 1.31
CA TYR A 45 -6.20 -3.85 0.20
C TYR A 45 -4.67 -3.92 0.21
N GLU A 46 -4.15 -5.13 0.05
CA GLU A 46 -2.72 -5.38 -0.13
C GLU A 46 -2.53 -6.54 -1.10
N ILE A 47 -1.74 -6.31 -2.14
CA ILE A 47 -1.46 -7.31 -3.18
C ILE A 47 -0.31 -8.25 -2.79
N THR A 48 0.57 -7.80 -1.91
CA THR A 48 1.78 -8.52 -1.52
C THR A 48 1.50 -9.40 -0.30
N GLU A 49 1.31 -10.70 -0.53
CA GLU A 49 1.00 -11.65 0.55
C GLU A 49 2.05 -11.68 1.68
N TYR A 50 3.29 -11.27 1.39
CA TYR A 50 4.37 -11.12 2.37
C TYR A 50 3.98 -10.25 3.58
N PHE A 51 3.14 -9.24 3.40
CA PHE A 51 2.73 -8.36 4.50
C PHE A 51 1.68 -8.98 5.42
N LEU A 52 0.95 -10.00 4.98
CA LEU A 52 -0.11 -10.61 5.77
C LEU A 52 0.33 -11.06 7.19
N PRO A 53 1.43 -11.80 7.38
CA PRO A 53 1.91 -12.14 8.73
C PRO A 53 2.28 -10.91 9.56
N ILE A 54 2.83 -9.87 8.94
CA ILE A 54 3.23 -8.62 9.60
C ILE A 54 1.99 -7.85 10.08
N ILE A 55 0.95 -7.77 9.24
CA ILE A 55 -0.33 -7.15 9.58
C ILE A 55 -0.97 -7.88 10.77
N LYS A 56 -1.03 -9.22 10.73
CA LYS A 56 -1.60 -10.03 11.81
C LYS A 56 -0.89 -9.82 13.14
N GLU A 57 0.44 -9.70 13.10
CA GLU A 57 1.26 -9.43 14.27
C GLU A 57 1.00 -8.01 14.82
N LYS A 58 1.02 -6.99 13.95
CA LYS A 58 0.73 -5.59 14.33
C LYS A 58 -0.64 -5.41 14.97
N LEU A 59 -1.66 -6.11 14.46
CA LEU A 59 -3.02 -6.04 15.01
C LEU A 59 -3.18 -6.85 16.30
N GLY A 60 -2.13 -7.51 16.80
CA GLY A 60 -2.16 -8.24 18.07
C GLY A 60 -2.97 -9.54 18.03
N LEU A 61 -3.29 -10.06 16.85
CA LEU A 61 -4.14 -11.25 16.68
C LEU A 61 -3.49 -12.55 17.16
N ARG A 62 -2.18 -12.52 17.47
CA ARG A 62 -1.45 -13.66 18.04
C ARG A 62 -1.71 -13.84 19.54
N GLN A 63 -2.11 -12.79 20.25
CA GLN A 63 -2.37 -12.83 21.69
C GLN A 63 -3.88 -12.77 21.89
N ARG A 64 -4.53 -13.93 22.03
CA ARG A 64 -5.95 -13.99 22.41
C ARG A 64 -6.10 -13.42 23.81
N THR A 65 -6.41 -12.14 23.90
CA THR A 65 -6.88 -11.54 25.15
C THR A 65 -8.33 -11.94 25.35
N ILE A 66 -8.71 -12.21 26.59
CA ILE A 66 -10.05 -12.70 26.97
C ILE A 66 -11.17 -11.72 26.52
N PHE A 67 -10.81 -10.47 26.23
CA PHE A 67 -11.71 -9.36 25.90
C PHE A 67 -11.58 -8.85 24.45
N GLN A 68 -11.06 -9.65 23.51
CA GLN A 68 -10.94 -9.23 22.12
C GLN A 68 -12.14 -9.70 21.29
N ASP A 69 -13.14 -8.84 21.17
CA ASP A 69 -14.31 -9.02 20.29
C ASP A 69 -14.04 -8.57 18.84
N GLU A 70 -12.80 -8.27 18.49
CA GLU A 70 -12.45 -7.77 17.16
C GLU A 70 -12.48 -8.89 16.12
N ILE A 71 -13.30 -8.72 15.09
CA ILE A 71 -13.37 -9.62 13.93
C ILE A 71 -12.28 -9.23 12.95
N PHE A 72 -11.43 -10.20 12.58
CA PHE A 72 -10.44 -10.03 11.52
C PHE A 72 -10.67 -11.05 10.42
N GLU A 73 -11.03 -10.57 9.24
CA GLU A 73 -11.28 -11.38 8.05
C GLU A 73 -10.22 -11.09 6.97
N VAL A 74 -9.79 -12.15 6.27
CA VAL A 74 -8.88 -12.04 5.14
C VAL A 74 -9.58 -12.60 3.92
N ILE A 75 -9.92 -11.73 2.98
CA ILE A 75 -10.55 -12.10 1.72
C ILE A 75 -9.46 -12.09 0.64
N LYS A 76 -9.32 -13.20 -0.09
CA LYS A 76 -8.43 -13.29 -1.24
C LYS A 76 -9.25 -13.16 -2.52
N GLN A 77 -8.81 -12.27 -3.41
CA GLN A 77 -9.38 -12.20 -4.75
C GLN A 77 -8.90 -13.40 -5.57
N GLU A 78 -9.81 -14.08 -6.25
CA GLU A 78 -9.45 -15.14 -7.19
C GLU A 78 -8.75 -14.57 -8.42
N ASN A 79 -7.89 -15.38 -9.05
CA ASN A 79 -7.23 -15.00 -10.28
C ASN A 79 -8.26 -14.77 -11.39
N LEU A 80 -8.42 -13.51 -11.78
CA LEU A 80 -9.22 -13.15 -12.93
C LEU A 80 -8.42 -13.46 -14.20
N ASN A 81 -8.90 -14.40 -15.00
CA ASN A 81 -8.31 -14.72 -16.30
C ASN A 81 -8.82 -13.73 -17.37
N ILE A 82 -8.54 -12.44 -17.16
CA ILE A 82 -9.00 -11.35 -18.03
C ILE A 82 -7.81 -10.78 -18.78
N ASP A 83 -7.87 -10.81 -20.11
CA ASP A 83 -6.94 -10.03 -20.93
C ASP A 83 -7.42 -8.58 -21.03
N PHE A 84 -6.90 -7.74 -20.14
CA PHE A 84 -7.22 -6.31 -20.12
C PHE A 84 -6.95 -5.63 -21.47
N LYS A 85 -6.01 -6.11 -22.29
CA LYS A 85 -5.76 -5.49 -23.62
C LYS A 85 -6.93 -5.74 -24.56
N GLU A 86 -7.49 -6.94 -24.55
CA GLU A 86 -8.66 -7.27 -25.37
C GLU A 86 -9.92 -6.57 -24.84
N GLU A 87 -10.10 -6.47 -23.52
CA GLU A 87 -11.22 -5.73 -22.93
C GLU A 87 -11.15 -4.23 -23.25
N ILE A 88 -9.97 -3.61 -23.18
CA ILE A 88 -9.79 -2.19 -23.52
C ILE A 88 -10.15 -1.93 -24.99
N LYS A 89 -9.82 -2.85 -25.91
CA LYS A 89 -10.18 -2.73 -27.34
C LYS A 89 -11.68 -2.73 -27.60
N LYS A 90 -12.48 -3.33 -26.71
CA LYS A 90 -13.95 -3.37 -26.83
C LYS A 90 -14.63 -2.07 -26.39
N LEU A 91 -13.90 -1.17 -25.73
CA LEU A 91 -14.47 0.09 -25.25
C LEU A 91 -14.85 1.00 -26.43
N PRO A 92 -16.00 1.69 -26.37
CA PRO A 92 -16.46 2.58 -27.44
C PRO A 92 -15.51 3.77 -27.68
N TYR A 93 -14.72 4.13 -26.66
CA TYR A 93 -13.75 5.21 -26.72
C TYR A 93 -12.43 4.72 -26.11
N ILE A 94 -11.36 4.81 -26.88
CA ILE A 94 -10.01 4.46 -26.46
C ILE A 94 -9.19 5.75 -26.49
N PHE A 95 -8.80 6.25 -25.32
CA PHE A 95 -7.87 7.37 -25.24
C PHE A 95 -6.48 6.89 -25.62
N GLN A 96 -5.91 7.49 -26.65
CA GLN A 96 -4.51 7.32 -27.02
C GLN A 96 -3.83 8.68 -26.89
N ASP A 97 -2.89 8.79 -25.96
CA ASP A 97 -2.10 10.01 -25.79
C ASP A 97 -1.29 10.25 -27.09
N PRO A 98 -1.53 11.36 -27.82
CA PRO A 98 -0.77 11.68 -29.01
C PRO A 98 0.68 12.08 -28.68
N ILE A 99 0.94 12.52 -27.44
CA ILE A 99 2.26 12.93 -26.99
C ILE A 99 2.94 11.70 -26.40
N LYS A 100 3.91 11.16 -27.14
CA LYS A 100 4.82 10.18 -26.55
C LYS A 100 5.68 10.90 -25.53
N PHE A 101 5.59 10.47 -24.28
CA PHE A 101 6.53 10.88 -23.25
C PHE A 101 7.92 10.36 -23.64
N ASP A 102 8.74 11.23 -24.24
CA ASP A 102 10.16 10.94 -24.44
C ASP A 102 10.79 10.93 -23.04
N LYS A 103 10.96 9.74 -22.48
CA LYS A 103 11.78 9.54 -21.29
C LYS A 103 13.21 9.89 -21.67
N LYS A 104 13.58 11.17 -21.52
CA LYS A 104 14.96 11.65 -21.72
C LYS A 104 15.96 10.87 -20.87
N ILE A 105 15.52 10.38 -19.72
CA ILE A 105 16.30 9.57 -18.80
C ILE A 105 15.41 8.47 -18.24
N ASP A 106 15.90 7.23 -18.23
CA ASP A 106 15.22 6.12 -17.57
C ASP A 106 15.34 6.29 -16.04
N PRO A 107 14.22 6.44 -15.30
CA PRO A 107 14.25 6.59 -13.84
C PRO A 107 14.96 5.43 -13.14
N ARG A 108 15.01 4.24 -13.75
CA ARG A 108 15.73 3.07 -13.18
C ARG A 108 17.24 3.26 -13.13
N LYS A 109 17.79 4.14 -13.98
CA LYS A 109 19.21 4.51 -14.00
C LYS A 109 19.56 5.54 -12.91
N LEU A 110 18.60 6.35 -12.47
CA LEU A 110 18.81 7.38 -11.43
C LEU A 110 18.48 6.79 -10.05
N ARG A 111 19.47 6.13 -9.43
CA ARG A 111 19.32 5.53 -8.09
C ARG A 111 20.03 6.39 -7.05
N PHE A 112 19.31 7.35 -6.47
CA PHE A 112 19.77 8.17 -5.33
C PHE A 112 19.73 7.37 -4.02
N GLY A 113 20.48 6.26 -3.95
CA GLY A 113 20.56 5.40 -2.77
C GLY A 113 19.32 4.54 -2.47
N SER A 114 18.22 4.71 -3.21
CA SER A 114 16.99 3.92 -3.10
C SER A 114 16.91 2.86 -4.23
N LYS A 115 16.56 1.62 -3.89
CA LYS A 115 16.34 0.54 -4.86
C LYS A 115 14.89 0.61 -5.34
N ILE A 116 14.69 0.97 -6.60
CA ILE A 116 13.37 0.93 -7.26
C ILE A 116 13.01 -0.51 -7.67
N ASP A 117 14.02 -1.38 -7.80
CA ASP A 117 13.86 -2.77 -8.21
C ASP A 117 14.89 -3.65 -7.47
N ASN A 118 14.67 -4.98 -7.46
CA ASN A 118 15.54 -5.92 -6.74
C ASN A 118 16.91 -6.14 -7.40
N SER A 119 17.21 -5.44 -8.50
CA SER A 119 18.50 -5.52 -9.17
C SER A 119 19.61 -4.81 -8.40
N HIS A 120 20.78 -5.44 -8.33
CA HIS A 120 21.99 -4.83 -7.78
C HIS A 120 22.61 -3.85 -8.79
N SER A 121 22.88 -2.62 -8.36
CA SER A 121 23.63 -1.62 -9.11
C SER A 121 24.70 -1.02 -8.20
N GLU A 122 25.88 -0.72 -8.74
CA GLU A 122 26.96 -0.06 -8.00
C GLU A 122 26.51 1.32 -7.52
N ARG A 123 26.92 1.71 -6.30
CA ARG A 123 26.65 3.05 -5.76
C ARG A 123 27.62 4.02 -6.42
N GLU A 124 27.10 5.05 -7.07
CA GLU A 124 27.91 6.17 -7.52
C GLU A 124 28.51 6.89 -6.30
N THR A 125 29.83 7.12 -6.33
CA THR A 125 30.54 7.89 -5.32
C THR A 125 30.36 9.39 -5.60
N TYR A 126 29.59 10.08 -4.76
CA TYR A 126 29.47 11.54 -4.82
C TYR A 126 30.48 12.19 -3.89
N TYR A 127 31.19 13.21 -4.39
CA TYR A 127 32.09 14.03 -3.58
C TYR A 127 31.32 15.25 -3.06
N THR A 128 31.33 15.47 -1.75
CA THR A 128 30.74 16.67 -1.15
C THR A 128 31.75 17.80 -1.16
N VAL A 129 31.37 18.97 -1.66
CA VAL A 129 32.16 20.20 -1.48
C VAL A 129 31.88 20.73 -0.08
N LYS A 130 32.94 20.95 0.71
CA LYS A 130 32.88 21.54 2.06
C LYS A 130 32.64 23.05 2.00
#